data_AF-A0A6V8Q5C8-F1
#
_entry.id   AF-A0A6V8Q5C8-F1
#
_cell.length_a   1.000
_cell.length_b   1.000
_cell.length_c   1.000
_cell.angle_alpha   90.00
_cell.angle_beta   90.00
_cell.angle_gamma   90.00
#
_symmetry.space_group_name_H-M   'P 1'
#
loop_
_entity.id
_entity.type
_entity.pdbx_description
1 polymer ?
#
loop_
_entity_poly.entity_id
_entity_poly.type
_entity_poly.pdbx_seq_one_letter_code
_entity_poly.pdbx_strand_id
1 'polypeptide(L)'
;MPTRGIVRTIKAKCRRCYTCIRGCPAKAIKVEEGQAKVLEERCITCGNCVKVCSQSAKEIYPEIALVKELLQDAVPVFATLAPAFPIPFHPAKPRQIVTALRKLGFQEVLEVAFGAQLLGREYYKLFKEGRQRTVISTPCPAVVFYIEKYLPSLIPYLAPLVSPM
;
A
#
# COMPACT_ATOMS: atom_id res chain seq x y z
N MET A 1 18.59 0.72 -9.39
CA MET A 1 17.43 0.42 -10.26
C MET A 1 16.63 1.71 -10.43
N PRO A 2 16.32 2.18 -11.64
CA PRO A 2 15.48 3.37 -11.79
C PRO A 2 14.12 3.04 -11.18
N THR A 3 13.80 3.72 -10.08
CA THR A 3 12.53 3.55 -9.37
C THR A 3 11.42 3.88 -10.34
N ARG A 4 10.70 2.87 -10.83
CA ARG A 4 9.44 3.10 -11.55
C ARG A 4 8.42 3.53 -10.49
N GLY A 5 7.80 4.69 -10.66
CA GLY A 5 6.77 5.16 -9.74
C GLY A 5 5.63 4.17 -9.59
N ILE A 6 5.26 3.87 -8.34
CA ILE A 6 4.20 2.91 -7.99
C ILE A 6 2.85 3.31 -8.60
N VAL A 7 2.58 4.61 -8.74
CA VAL A 7 1.32 5.11 -9.33
C VAL A 7 1.61 5.88 -10.61
N ARG A 8 0.95 5.49 -11.70
CA ARG A 8 1.07 6.14 -13.01
C ARG A 8 -0.26 6.66 -13.55
N THR A 9 -0.18 7.51 -14.56
CA THR A 9 -1.34 7.99 -15.31
C THR A 9 -1.40 7.30 -16.67
N ILE A 10 -2.53 6.66 -16.97
CA ILE A 10 -2.84 6.14 -18.31
C ILE A 10 -3.29 7.34 -19.16
N LYS A 11 -2.36 7.89 -19.95
CA LYS A 11 -2.58 9.11 -20.75
C LYS A 11 -3.86 9.06 -21.60
N ALA A 12 -4.16 7.89 -22.19
CA ALA A 12 -5.33 7.68 -23.06
C ALA A 12 -6.68 7.76 -22.33
N LYS A 13 -6.73 7.48 -21.02
CA LYS A 13 -7.97 7.52 -20.22
C LYS A 13 -8.18 8.87 -19.51
N CYS A 14 -7.14 9.69 -19.39
CA CYS A 14 -7.20 10.92 -18.61
C CYS A 14 -8.01 12.02 -19.32
N ARG A 15 -9.13 12.44 -18.70
CA ARG A 15 -9.99 13.55 -19.18
C ARG A 15 -9.70 14.92 -18.56
N ARG A 16 -8.52 15.10 -17.95
CA ARG A 16 -8.04 16.40 -17.41
C ARG A 16 -9.00 17.10 -16.41
N CYS A 17 -9.81 16.34 -15.66
CA CYS A 17 -10.71 16.90 -14.63
C CYS A 17 -9.99 17.34 -13.34
N TYR A 18 -8.72 16.96 -13.20
CA TYR A 18 -7.82 17.30 -12.09
C TYR A 18 -8.30 16.91 -10.67
N THR A 19 -9.30 16.03 -10.55
CA THR A 19 -9.76 15.51 -9.24
C THR A 19 -8.63 14.87 -8.45
N CYS A 20 -7.76 14.10 -9.12
CA CYS A 20 -6.59 13.48 -8.48
C CYS A 20 -5.61 14.50 -7.92
N ILE A 21 -5.45 15.67 -8.55
CA ILE A 21 -4.57 16.75 -8.07
C ILE A 21 -5.14 17.35 -6.79
N ARG A 22 -6.43 17.72 -6.80
CA ARG A 22 -7.12 18.31 -5.64
C ARG A 22 -7.13 17.34 -4.45
N GLY A 23 -7.39 16.06 -4.71
CA GLY A 23 -7.46 15.01 -3.69
C GLY A 23 -6.10 14.47 -3.20
N CYS A 24 -4.97 14.87 -3.79
CA CYS A 24 -3.67 14.36 -3.32
C CYS A 24 -3.29 15.01 -1.98
N PRO A 25 -3.14 14.23 -0.88
CA PRO A 25 -2.78 14.79 0.42
C PRO A 25 -1.35 15.37 0.41
N ALA A 26 -0.42 14.73 -0.31
CA ALA A 26 0.98 15.17 -0.41
C ALA A 26 1.24 16.19 -1.53
N LYS A 27 0.20 16.66 -2.24
CA LYS A 27 0.32 17.55 -3.41
C LYS A 27 1.38 17.08 -4.43
N ALA A 28 1.45 15.77 -4.62
CA ALA A 28 2.46 15.06 -5.40
C ALA A 28 2.05 14.85 -6.88
N ILE A 29 1.18 15.69 -7.43
CA ILE A 29 0.71 15.55 -8.81
C ILE A 29 0.72 16.93 -9.47
N LYS A 30 1.46 17.07 -10.57
CA LYS A 30 1.53 18.29 -11.38
C LYS A 30 0.80 18.13 -12.71
N VAL A 31 0.55 19.24 -13.38
CA VAL A 31 0.15 19.24 -14.79
C VAL A 31 1.42 19.34 -15.64
N GLU A 32 1.61 18.40 -16.56
CA GLU A 32 2.68 18.39 -17.55
C GLU A 32 2.05 18.06 -18.91
N GLU A 33 2.29 18.88 -19.93
CA GLU A 33 1.65 18.73 -21.26
C GLU A 33 0.11 18.64 -21.20
N GLY A 34 -0.50 19.40 -20.28
CA GLY A 34 -1.95 19.36 -20.06
C GLY A 34 -2.46 18.05 -19.44
N GLN A 35 -1.58 17.18 -18.93
CA GLN A 35 -1.96 15.93 -18.27
C GLN A 35 -1.45 15.85 -16.83
N ALA A 36 -2.21 15.17 -15.98
CA ALA A 36 -1.82 14.94 -14.59
C ALA A 36 -0.66 13.93 -14.52
N LYS A 37 0.50 14.34 -14.04
CA LYS A 37 1.69 13.50 -13.83
C LYS A 37 2.01 13.40 -12.34
N VAL A 38 2.26 12.18 -11.86
CA VAL A 38 2.68 11.94 -10.47
C VAL A 38 4.16 12.29 -10.34
N LEU A 39 4.51 13.03 -9.29
CA LEU A 39 5.87 13.32 -8.87
C LEU A 39 6.29 12.25 -7.86
N GLU A 40 7.13 11.31 -8.27
CA GLU A 40 7.47 10.12 -7.50
C GLU A 40 8.16 10.46 -6.19
N GLU A 41 9.07 11.43 -6.23
CA GLU A 41 9.83 11.93 -5.09
C GLU A 41 8.91 12.52 -4.01
N ARG A 42 7.77 13.10 -4.40
CA ARG A 42 6.75 13.64 -3.50
C ARG A 42 5.66 12.62 -3.13
N CYS A 43 5.51 11.54 -3.90
CA CYS A 43 4.42 10.61 -3.67
C CYS A 43 4.65 9.84 -2.36
N ILE A 44 3.59 9.72 -1.55
CA ILE A 44 3.54 8.89 -0.33
C ILE A 44 2.82 7.56 -0.57
N THR A 45 2.61 7.21 -1.84
CA THR A 45 2.07 5.90 -2.28
C THR A 45 0.71 5.48 -1.68
N CYS A 46 -0.09 6.43 -1.18
CA CYS A 46 -1.38 6.16 -0.52
C CYS A 46 -2.53 5.69 -1.43
N GLY A 47 -2.37 5.75 -2.76
CA GLY A 47 -3.40 5.32 -3.71
C GLY A 47 -4.66 6.20 -3.79
N ASN A 48 -4.78 7.31 -3.04
CA ASN A 48 -6.00 8.12 -3.05
C ASN A 48 -6.35 8.65 -4.45
N CYS A 49 -5.34 9.00 -5.25
CA CYS A 49 -5.54 9.44 -6.63
C CYS A 49 -6.14 8.36 -7.54
N VAL A 50 -5.90 7.07 -7.25
CA VAL A 50 -6.53 5.93 -7.94
C VAL A 50 -8.00 5.85 -7.55
N LYS A 51 -8.28 5.87 -6.24
CA LYS A 51 -9.64 5.79 -5.67
C LYS A 51 -10.57 6.89 -6.21
N VAL A 52 -10.11 8.14 -6.30
CA VAL A 52 -10.95 9.28 -6.70
C VAL A 52 -11.03 9.48 -8.23
N CYS A 53 -10.32 8.67 -9.02
CA CYS A 53 -10.28 8.86 -10.47
C CYS A 53 -11.51 8.23 -11.13
N SER A 54 -12.52 9.05 -11.47
CA SER A 54 -13.72 8.59 -12.19
C SER A 54 -13.46 8.00 -13.58
N GLN A 55 -12.29 8.25 -14.15
CA GLN A 55 -11.91 7.77 -15.49
C GLN A 55 -11.08 6.48 -15.46
N SER A 56 -10.77 5.95 -14.27
CA SER A 56 -9.81 4.84 -14.11
C SER A 56 -8.49 5.09 -14.86
N ALA A 57 -8.05 6.37 -14.87
CA ALA A 57 -6.84 6.82 -15.54
C ALA A 57 -5.61 6.82 -14.62
N LYS A 58 -5.80 6.54 -13.33
CA LYS A 58 -4.74 6.36 -12.34
C LYS A 58 -4.64 4.88 -12.03
N GLU A 59 -3.43 4.33 -12.09
CA GLU A 59 -3.18 2.91 -11.98
C GLU A 59 -1.98 2.67 -11.06
N ILE A 60 -2.07 1.63 -10.22
CA ILE A 60 -0.94 1.08 -9.46
C ILE A 60 -0.20 0.14 -10.39
N TYR A 61 1.13 0.30 -10.50
CA TYR A 61 1.95 -0.54 -11.36
C TYR A 61 1.75 -2.01 -10.99
N PRO A 62 1.27 -2.85 -11.93
CA PRO A 62 1.01 -4.26 -11.62
C PRO A 62 2.30 -5.06 -11.63
N GLU A 63 2.52 -5.86 -10.58
CA GLU A 63 3.65 -6.79 -10.48
C GLU A 63 3.28 -8.23 -10.87
N ILE A 64 2.21 -8.42 -11.64
CA ILE A 64 1.72 -9.74 -12.05
C ILE A 64 2.77 -10.53 -12.83
N ALA A 65 3.60 -9.87 -13.65
CA ALA A 65 4.66 -10.53 -14.41
C ALA A 65 5.73 -11.13 -13.48
N LEU A 66 6.17 -10.36 -12.47
CA LEU A 66 7.11 -10.82 -11.45
C LEU A 66 6.54 -12.00 -10.67
N VAL A 67 5.27 -11.92 -10.26
CA VAL A 67 4.61 -13.03 -9.54
C VAL A 67 4.56 -14.30 -10.40
N LYS A 68 4.29 -14.18 -11.71
CA LYS A 68 4.30 -15.34 -12.62
C LYS A 68 5.68 -15.97 -12.76
N GLU A 69 6.72 -15.16 -12.81
CA GLU A 69 8.12 -15.62 -12.84
C GLU A 69 8.47 -16.36 -11.55
N LEU A 70 8.17 -15.77 -10.37
CA LEU A 70 8.40 -16.42 -9.08
C LEU A 70 7.70 -17.78 -8.96
N LEU A 71 6.48 -17.91 -9.49
CA LEU A 71 5.73 -19.17 -9.46
C LEU A 71 6.26 -20.25 -10.43
N GLN A 72 7.15 -19.90 -11.35
CA GLN A 72 7.82 -20.86 -12.25
C GLN A 72 9.14 -21.39 -11.68
N ASP A 73 9.73 -20.68 -10.71
CA ASP A 73 10.97 -21.09 -10.07
C ASP A 73 10.76 -22.31 -9.14
N ALA A 74 11.85 -23.02 -8.84
CA ALA A 74 11.83 -24.17 -7.93
C ALA A 74 11.70 -23.78 -6.45
N VAL A 75 11.57 -22.49 -6.14
CA VAL A 75 11.53 -21.97 -4.76
C VAL A 75 10.07 -21.84 -4.30
N PRO A 76 9.74 -22.31 -3.08
CA PRO A 76 8.46 -22.06 -2.44
C PRO A 76 8.02 -20.59 -2.46
N VAL A 77 6.87 -20.29 -3.08
CA VAL A 77 6.28 -18.94 -3.06
C VAL A 77 5.04 -18.92 -2.17
N PHE A 78 5.02 -18.00 -1.20
CA PHE A 78 3.91 -17.84 -0.26
C PHE A 78 3.12 -16.57 -0.58
N ALA A 79 1.79 -16.66 -0.55
CA ALA A 79 0.93 -15.49 -0.66
C ALA A 79 0.58 -14.98 0.73
N THR A 80 0.71 -13.67 0.96
CA THR A 80 0.21 -13.01 2.17
C THR A 80 -1.00 -12.15 1.84
N LEU A 81 -2.11 -12.37 2.54
CA LEU A 81 -3.36 -11.66 2.34
C LEU A 81 -3.54 -10.59 3.42
N ALA A 82 -3.76 -9.34 2.99
CA ALA A 82 -4.11 -8.25 3.90
C ALA A 82 -5.47 -8.53 4.57
N PRO A 83 -5.71 -8.13 5.84
CA PRO A 83 -6.93 -8.50 6.58
C PRO A 83 -8.24 -8.04 5.91
N ALA A 84 -8.18 -7.00 5.09
CA ALA A 84 -9.32 -6.44 4.37
C ALA A 84 -9.69 -7.21 3.08
N PHE A 85 -8.92 -8.23 2.69
CA PHE A 85 -9.13 -8.94 1.41
C PHE A 85 -10.55 -9.50 1.20
N PRO A 86 -11.34 -9.92 2.21
CA PRO A 86 -12.67 -10.47 1.94
C PRO A 86 -13.65 -9.48 1.27
N ILE A 87 -13.47 -8.19 1.52
CA ILE A 87 -14.39 -7.13 1.07
C ILE A 87 -14.42 -7.00 -0.46
N PRO A 88 -13.27 -6.77 -1.16
CA PRO A 88 -13.28 -6.62 -2.62
C PRO A 88 -13.69 -7.89 -3.38
N PHE A 89 -13.66 -9.07 -2.76
CA PHE A 89 -14.02 -10.33 -3.41
C PHE A 89 -15.46 -10.81 -3.14
N HIS A 90 -16.28 -10.03 -2.42
CA HIS A 90 -17.69 -10.37 -2.21
C HIS A 90 -18.44 -10.52 -3.56
N PRO A 91 -19.29 -11.56 -3.76
CA PRO A 91 -19.82 -12.51 -2.77
C PRO A 91 -19.00 -13.78 -2.56
N ALA A 92 -17.80 -13.89 -3.13
CA ALA A 92 -16.97 -15.08 -2.91
C ALA A 92 -16.62 -15.23 -1.43
N LYS A 93 -16.68 -16.47 -0.93
CA LYS A 93 -16.26 -16.81 0.43
C LYS A 93 -14.74 -16.67 0.53
N PRO A 94 -14.17 -16.20 1.66
CA PRO A 94 -12.71 -16.06 1.83
C PRO A 94 -11.92 -17.32 1.47
N ARG A 95 -12.44 -18.51 1.83
CA ARG A 95 -11.80 -19.80 1.51
C ARG A 95 -11.71 -20.08 0.01
N GLN A 96 -12.60 -19.53 -0.81
CA GLN A 96 -12.52 -19.66 -2.28
C GLN A 96 -11.30 -18.89 -2.82
N ILE A 97 -10.98 -17.73 -2.24
CA ILE A 97 -9.80 -16.95 -2.61
C ILE A 97 -8.51 -17.67 -2.20
N VAL A 98 -8.47 -18.22 -0.98
CA VAL A 98 -7.36 -19.06 -0.51
C VAL A 98 -7.16 -20.27 -1.43
N THR A 99 -8.25 -20.94 -1.80
CA THR A 99 -8.21 -22.09 -2.72
C THR A 99 -7.72 -21.69 -4.11
N ALA A 100 -8.16 -20.54 -4.62
CA ALA A 100 -7.73 -20.02 -5.92
C ALA A 100 -6.22 -19.74 -5.93
N LEU A 101 -5.68 -19.11 -4.88
CA LEU A 101 -4.24 -18.85 -4.77
C LEU A 101 -3.43 -20.15 -4.69
N ARG A 102 -3.87 -21.14 -3.90
CA ARG A 102 -3.21 -22.46 -3.89
C ARG A 102 -3.23 -23.13 -5.28
N LYS A 103 -4.35 -23.04 -6.01
CA LYS A 103 -4.44 -23.55 -7.39
C LYS A 103 -3.56 -22.78 -8.39
N LEU A 104 -3.20 -21.53 -8.11
CA LEU A 104 -2.28 -20.76 -8.93
C LEU A 104 -0.80 -21.14 -8.71
N GLY A 105 -0.49 -21.97 -7.71
CA GLY A 105 0.87 -22.47 -7.45
C GLY A 105 1.50 -21.95 -6.15
N PHE A 106 0.82 -21.08 -5.39
CA PHE A 106 1.34 -20.67 -4.08
C PHE A 106 1.33 -21.86 -3.11
N GLN A 107 2.47 -22.17 -2.51
CA GLN A 107 2.61 -23.28 -1.58
C GLN A 107 1.79 -23.06 -0.32
N GLU A 108 1.84 -21.85 0.23
CA GLU A 108 1.03 -21.45 1.38
C GLU A 108 0.37 -20.09 1.17
N VAL A 109 -0.77 -19.91 1.82
CA VAL A 109 -1.52 -18.66 1.85
C VAL A 109 -1.73 -18.25 3.29
N LEU A 110 -1.07 -17.18 3.71
CA LEU A 110 -1.04 -16.69 5.08
C LEU A 110 -1.81 -15.37 5.18
N GLU A 111 -2.41 -15.09 6.33
CA GLU A 111 -3.08 -13.82 6.57
C GLU A 111 -2.17 -12.89 7.39
N VAL A 112 -2.04 -11.65 6.94
CA VAL A 112 -1.26 -10.59 7.61
C VAL A 112 -1.84 -10.25 9.00
N ALA A 113 -3.09 -10.60 9.27
CA ALA A 113 -3.73 -10.43 10.58
C ALA A 113 -2.94 -11.13 11.70
N PHE A 114 -2.27 -12.25 11.40
CA PHE A 114 -1.37 -12.91 12.35
C PHE A 114 -0.20 -11.99 12.74
N GLY A 115 0.49 -11.39 11.76
CA GLY A 115 1.54 -10.40 12.02
C GLY A 115 1.03 -9.18 12.77
N ALA A 116 -0.18 -8.70 12.43
CA ALA A 116 -0.83 -7.60 13.14
C ALA A 116 -1.12 -7.93 14.61
N GLN A 117 -1.52 -9.16 14.91
CA GLN A 117 -1.73 -9.62 16.29
C GLN A 117 -0.42 -9.66 17.09
N LEU A 118 0.68 -10.12 16.48
CA LEU A 118 2.00 -10.10 17.11
C LEU A 118 2.44 -8.67 17.43
N LEU A 119 2.35 -7.77 16.46
CA LEU A 119 2.68 -6.35 16.68
C LEU A 119 1.75 -5.69 17.68
N GLY A 120 0.47 -6.06 17.72
CA GLY A 120 -0.48 -5.56 18.71
C GLY A 120 -0.02 -5.78 20.16
N ARG A 121 0.68 -6.89 20.44
CA ARG A 121 1.28 -7.16 21.75
C ARG A 121 2.45 -6.21 22.05
N GLU A 122 3.27 -5.91 21.05
CA GLU A 122 4.38 -4.97 21.21
C GLU A 122 3.88 -3.53 21.38
N TYR A 123 2.83 -3.14 20.64
CA TYR A 123 2.12 -1.88 20.88
C TYR A 123 1.56 -1.79 22.30
N TYR A 124 1.00 -2.89 22.82
CA TYR A 124 0.51 -2.94 24.20
C TYR A 124 1.63 -2.75 25.23
N LYS A 125 2.80 -3.39 25.03
CA LYS A 125 3.97 -3.18 25.89
C LYS A 125 4.44 -1.72 25.86
N LEU A 126 4.56 -1.13 24.66
CA LEU A 126 4.92 0.28 24.50
C LEU A 126 3.96 1.23 25.23
N PHE A 127 2.67 0.90 25.24
CA PHE A 127 1.67 1.65 25.98
C PHE A 127 1.81 1.48 27.51
N LYS A 128 2.11 0.27 27.98
CA LYS A 128 2.28 -0.05 29.41
C LYS A 128 3.57 0.46 30.02
N GLU A 129 4.66 0.49 29.27
CA GLU A 129 6.00 0.93 29.72
C GLU A 129 6.09 2.44 30.02
N GLY A 130 4.96 3.17 30.00
CA GLY A 130 4.90 4.50 30.58
C GLY A 130 5.72 5.54 29.82
N ARG A 131 5.94 5.35 28.50
CA ARG A 131 6.39 6.44 27.64
C ARG A 131 5.31 7.53 27.72
N GLN A 132 5.49 8.51 28.62
CA GLN A 132 4.62 9.70 28.79
C GLN A 132 4.66 10.65 27.57
N ARG A 133 4.97 10.12 26.39
CA ARG A 133 5.05 10.84 25.13
C ARG A 133 4.04 10.23 24.17
N THR A 134 3.41 11.07 23.38
CA THR A 134 2.54 10.63 22.28
C THR A 134 3.27 9.62 21.38
N VAL A 135 2.57 8.57 20.94
CA VAL A 135 3.10 7.58 20.00
C VAL A 135 2.18 7.51 18.79
N ILE A 136 2.75 7.65 17.60
CA ILE A 136 2.08 7.53 16.31
C ILE A 136 2.29 6.10 15.82
N SER A 137 1.20 5.37 15.57
CA SER A 137 1.26 4.01 15.02
C SER A 137 1.86 3.99 13.61
N THR A 138 2.68 2.98 13.32
CA THR A 138 3.40 2.79 12.05
C THR A 138 2.91 1.67 11.10
N PRO A 139 1.71 1.05 11.23
CA PRO A 139 1.33 -0.03 10.31
C PRO A 139 1.03 0.46 8.89
N CYS A 140 0.80 1.77 8.69
CA CYS A 140 0.52 2.35 7.38
C CYS A 140 1.76 3.03 6.82
N PRO A 141 2.40 2.49 5.77
CA PRO A 141 3.59 3.09 5.17
C PRO A 141 3.32 4.48 4.61
N ALA A 142 2.09 4.77 4.13
CA ALA A 142 1.74 6.09 3.63
C ALA A 142 1.78 7.18 4.73
N VAL A 143 1.43 6.83 5.98
CA VAL A 143 1.53 7.75 7.12
C VAL A 143 3.00 7.97 7.48
N VAL A 144 3.79 6.89 7.54
CA VAL A 144 5.23 6.94 7.81
C VAL A 144 5.93 7.82 6.76
N PHE A 145 5.72 7.54 5.47
CA PHE A 145 6.30 8.34 4.38
C PHE A 145 5.84 9.79 4.39
N TYR A 146 4.60 10.07 4.80
CA TYR A 146 4.14 11.45 4.93
C TYR A 146 4.91 12.17 6.05
N ILE A 147 5.10 11.52 7.19
CA ILE A 147 5.85 12.08 8.32
C ILE A 147 7.32 12.29 7.94
N GLU A 148 7.98 11.28 7.37
CA GLU A 148 9.39 11.37 6.96
C GLU A 148 9.65 12.49 5.95
N LYS A 149 8.75 12.66 4.96
CA LYS A 149 8.93 13.65 3.89
C LYS A 149 8.47 15.06 4.27
N TYR A 150 7.39 15.18 5.03
CA TYR A 150 6.68 16.45 5.21
C TYR A 150 6.59 16.94 6.65
N LEU A 151 6.75 16.06 7.64
CA LEU A 151 6.67 16.41 9.07
C LEU A 151 7.82 15.76 9.86
N PRO A 152 9.09 15.99 9.49
CA PRO A 152 10.22 15.27 10.08
C PRO A 152 10.37 15.49 11.60
N SER A 153 9.84 16.59 12.15
CA SER A 153 9.77 16.82 13.59
C SER A 153 8.91 15.80 14.35
N LEU A 154 8.04 15.06 13.65
CA LEU A 154 7.21 14.00 14.23
C LEU A 154 7.86 12.61 14.18
N ILE A 155 9.02 12.45 13.52
CA ILE A 155 9.74 11.16 13.45
C ILE A 155 10.00 10.56 14.85
N PRO A 156 10.43 11.32 15.88
CA PRO A 156 10.66 10.77 17.22
C PRO A 156 9.41 10.20 17.90
N TYR A 157 8.21 10.53 17.39
CA TYR A 157 6.93 10.06 17.90
C TYR A 157 6.44 8.80 17.18
N LEU A 158 7.05 8.39 16.06
CA LEU A 158 6.72 7.13 15.40
C LEU A 158 7.01 5.94 16.33
N ALA A 159 6.08 5.00 16.39
CA ALA A 159 6.30 3.74 17.09
C ALA A 159 7.53 3.03 16.47
N PRO A 160 8.49 2.52 17.27
CA PRO A 160 9.64 1.79 16.78
C PRO A 160 9.27 0.35 16.41
N LEU A 161 8.17 0.18 15.67
CA LEU A 161 7.61 -1.09 15.24
C LEU A 161 7.44 -1.05 13.73
N VAL A 162 7.63 -2.19 13.08
CA VAL A 162 7.47 -2.35 11.64
C VAL A 162 6.00 -2.50 11.24
N SER A 163 5.74 -2.49 9.93
CA SER A 163 4.46 -2.93 9.37
C SER A 163 4.26 -4.44 9.60
N PRO A 164 3.02 -4.94 9.74
CA PRO A 164 2.73 -6.37 9.81
C PRO A 164 2.95 -7.12 8.48
N MET A 165 3.07 -6.37 7.39
CA MET A 165 3.50 -6.84 6.06
C MET A 165 4.99 -6.61 5.88
#